data_AF-A0A970YCD1-F1
#
_entry.id   AF-A0A970YCD1-F1
#
_cell.length_a   1.000
_cell.length_b   1.000
_cell.length_c   1.000
_cell.angle_alpha   90.00
_cell.angle_beta   90.00
_cell.angle_gamma   90.00
#
_symmetry.space_group_name_H-M   'P 1'
#
loop_
_entity.id
_entity.type
_entity.pdbx_description
1 polymer ?
#
loop_
_entity_poly.entity_id
_entity_poly.type
_entity_poly.pdbx_seq_one_letter_code
_entity_poly.pdbx_strand_id
1 'polypeptide(L)' 'MPVKEIVERVHSVGVVDWDRRLFDALIPLPDGTSYNSYLVQGSQ' A
#
# COMPACT_ATOMS: atom_id res chain seq x y z
N MET A 1 -2.93 4.05 6.30
CA MET A 1 -1.51 3.86 6.63
C MET A 1 -0.86 5.24 6.73
N PRO A 2 -0.06 5.54 7.77
CA PRO A 2 0.68 6.80 7.80
C PRO A 2 1.76 6.81 6.71
N VAL A 3 2.04 8.00 6.16
CA VAL A 3 3.17 8.19 5.23
C VAL A 3 4.45 7.92 6.00
N LYS A 4 5.31 7.05 5.47
CA LYS A 4 6.55 6.63 6.14
C LYS A 4 7.70 6.62 5.15
N GLU A 5 8.79 7.31 5.47
CA GLU A 5 10.04 7.19 4.71
C GLU A 5 10.62 5.77 4.91
N ILE A 6 10.97 5.11 3.80
CA ILE A 6 11.54 3.75 3.80
C ILE A 6 13.05 3.83 3.59
N VAL A 7 13.47 4.62 2.61
CA VAL A 7 14.86 4.99 2.32
C VAL A 7 14.86 6.46 1.87
N GLU A 8 16.02 7.09 1.86
CA GLU A 8 16.17 8.50 1.49
C GLU A 8 15.36 8.83 0.22
N ARG A 9 14.45 9.80 0.35
CA ARG A 9 13.60 10.33 -0.74
C ARG A 9 12.57 9.35 -1.32
N VAL A 10 12.39 8.19 -0.70
CA VAL A 10 11.37 7.19 -1.06
C VAL A 10 10.41 6.98 0.12
N HIS A 11 9.17 7.36 -0.10
CA HIS A 11 8.12 7.30 0.93
C HIS A 11 7.11 6.21 0.60
N SER A 12 6.80 5.35 1.56
CA SER A 12 5.63 4.49 1.55
C SER A 12 4.38 5.35 1.68
N VAL A 13 3.46 5.18 0.74
CA VAL A 13 2.12 5.76 0.76
C VAL A 13 1.11 4.67 0.41
N GLY A 14 -0.14 4.80 0.86
CA GLY A 14 -1.16 3.80 0.57
C GLY A 14 -2.20 3.65 1.66
N VAL A 15 -3.06 2.66 1.49
CA VAL A 15 -4.18 2.38 2.39
C VAL A 15 -4.27 0.89 2.72
N VAL A 16 -4.69 0.60 3.94
CA VAL A 16 -5.06 -0.75 4.34
C VAL A 16 -6.56 -0.86 4.20
N ASP A 17 -7.01 -1.87 3.45
CA ASP A 17 -8.40 -2.20 3.26
C ASP A 17 -8.70 -3.51 4.02
N TRP A 18 -9.15 -3.34 5.27
CA TRP A 18 -9.45 -4.44 6.19
C TRP A 18 -10.71 -5.22 5.80
N ASP A 19 -11.66 -4.56 5.13
CA ASP A 19 -12.97 -5.13 4.80
C ASP A 19 -12.97 -5.81 3.42
N ARG A 20 -11.83 -5.81 2.71
CA ARG A 20 -11.70 -6.46 1.41
C ARG A 20 -11.82 -7.96 1.54
N ARG A 21 -12.96 -8.51 1.12
CA ARG A 21 -13.24 -9.95 1.13
C ARG A 21 -13.00 -10.67 -0.20
N LEU A 22 -12.67 -9.93 -1.27
CA LEU A 22 -12.56 -10.48 -2.63
C LEU A 22 -11.45 -9.78 -3.43
N PHE A 23 -10.37 -10.49 -3.79
CA PHE A 23 -9.36 -10.01 -4.75
C PHE A 23 -9.59 -10.71 -6.08
N ASP A 24 -9.93 -9.96 -7.14
CA ASP A 24 -10.26 -10.49 -8.49
C ASP A 24 -11.24 -11.68 -8.55
N ALA A 25 -12.13 -11.81 -7.55
CA ALA A 25 -13.17 -12.84 -7.50
C ALA A 25 -12.72 -14.32 -7.50
N LEU A 26 -11.42 -14.61 -7.36
CA LEU A 26 -10.87 -15.97 -7.47
C LEU A 26 -10.27 -16.53 -6.17
N ILE A 27 -9.90 -15.70 -5.19
CA ILE A 27 -9.24 -16.16 -3.96
C ILE A 27 -9.75 -15.37 -2.73
N PRO A 28 -10.15 -16.04 -1.64
CA PRO A 28 -10.54 -15.36 -0.40
C PRO A 28 -9.35 -14.69 0.30
N LEU A 29 -9.58 -13.51 0.88
CA LEU A 29 -8.60 -12.77 1.69
C LEU A 29 -9.03 -12.82 3.16
N PRO A 30 -8.52 -13.75 3.98
CA PRO A 30 -8.90 -13.85 5.39
C PRO A 30 -8.44 -12.67 6.24
N ASP A 31 -7.36 -11.98 5.83
CA ASP A 31 -6.72 -10.90 6.61
C ASP A 31 -6.74 -9.52 5.91
N GLY A 32 -7.64 -9.34 4.92
CA GLY A 32 -7.75 -8.10 4.14
C GLY A 32 -6.61 -7.90 3.12
N THR A 33 -6.42 -6.66 2.65
CA THR A 33 -5.34 -6.32 1.72
C THR A 33 -4.78 -4.92 1.96
N SER A 34 -3.63 -4.62 1.37
CA SER A 34 -3.03 -3.29 1.36
C SER A 34 -2.78 -2.83 -0.07
N TYR A 35 -3.21 -1.62 -0.40
CA TYR A 35 -2.89 -0.96 -1.65
C TYR A 35 -1.65 -0.09 -1.45
N ASN A 36 -0.49 -0.64 -1.79
CA ASN A 36 0.81 -0.01 -1.56
C ASN A 36 1.23 0.84 -2.75
N SER A 37 1.83 1.99 -2.48
CA SER A 37 2.39 2.90 -3.48
C SER A 37 3.64 3.58 -2.93
N TYR A 38 4.50 4.09 -3.80
CA TYR A 38 5.78 4.68 -3.42
C TYR A 38 5.95 6.04 -4.08
N LEU A 39 6.18 7.07 -3.27
CA LEU A 39 6.52 8.39 -3.75
C LEU A 39 8.05 8.53 -3.80
N VAL A 40 8.59 8.67 -5.01
CA VAL A 40 10.01 8.91 -5.27
C VAL A 40 10.19 10.39 -5.58
N GLN A 41 10.93 11.11 -4.74
CA GLN A 41 11.23 12.52 -4.96
C GLN A 41 12.51 12.65 -5.80
N GLY A 42 12.40 13.23 -6.99
CA GLY A 42 13.54 13.54 -7.87
C GLY A 42 14.31 14.79 -7.44
N SER A 43 15.60 14.88 -7.82
CA SER A 43 16.55 15.87 -7.30
C SER A 43 16.92 16.98 -8.29
N GLN A 44 15.98 17.37 -9.17
CA GLN A 44 16.23 18.46 -10.13
C GLN A 44 16.60 19.77 -9.43
#